data_AF-A0A7S1WM69-F1
#
_entry.id   AF-A0A7S1WM69-F1
#
_cell.length_a   1.000
_cell.length_b   1.000
_cell.length_c   1.000
_cell.angle_alpha   90.00
_cell.angle_beta   90.00
_cell.angle_gamma   90.00
#
_symmetry.space_group_name_H-M   'P 1'
#
loop_
_entity.id
_entity.type
_entity.pdbx_description
1 polymer ?
#
loop_
_entity_poly.entity_id
_entity_poly.type
_entity_poly.pdbx_seq_one_letter_code
_entity_poly.pdbx_strand_id
1 'polypeptide(L)'
;YDFEVAGVALNGASNVVMKNLQIGPSLKRTFRSELAQAIFLDHMVNTLMESFGPTDRMQRRLNVTLRGEVQTAESTFQALRTSLKQYVEHGTGPMVEVAGSGNDLPDGSAIYGILLHRSGVAINKMGFCADDSKIAASRVSDIKLENIAIRDLSVKVDQVSHMVFDGKAVSGPCGDVFQPTKAWHAGDCFKYVGNVFTDAQLVMGRLCVNLGRRLSDPQFVFYCGGTNVPNKVRAWASGEWSCAA
;
A
#
# COMPACT_ATOMS: atom_id res chain seq x y z
N TYR A 1 -10.54 -5.56 8.78
CA TYR A 1 -9.14 -5.15 8.56
C TYR A 1 -9.04 -3.76 9.13
N ASP A 2 -8.64 -3.66 10.39
CA ASP A 2 -8.53 -2.38 11.10
C ASP A 2 -7.15 -1.79 10.80
N PHE A 3 -7.16 -0.68 10.07
CA PHE A 3 -6.01 0.18 9.83
C PHE A 3 -6.23 1.42 10.69
N GLU A 4 -5.57 1.50 11.84
CA GLU A 4 -5.74 2.64 12.74
C GLU A 4 -4.91 3.81 12.22
N VAL A 5 -5.55 4.97 11.98
CA VAL A 5 -4.87 6.21 11.52
C VAL A 5 -4.66 7.17 12.70
N ALA A 6 -5.45 6.99 13.77
CA ALA A 6 -5.35 7.73 15.02
C ALA A 6 -6.08 7.00 16.14
N GLY A 7 -5.77 7.37 17.40
CA GLY A 7 -6.57 6.96 18.56
C GLY A 7 -8.05 7.34 18.45
N VAL A 8 -8.35 8.45 17.77
CA VAL A 8 -9.67 8.77 17.19
C VAL A 8 -9.47 9.50 15.87
N ALA A 9 -10.06 9.01 14.78
CA ALA A 9 -10.08 9.69 13.48
C ALA A 9 -11.53 9.95 13.04
N LEU A 10 -11.86 11.22 12.84
CA LEU A 10 -13.19 11.65 12.39
C LEU A 10 -13.07 12.48 11.11
N ASN A 11 -13.65 11.95 10.03
CA ASN A 11 -13.64 12.58 8.71
C ASN A 11 -15.05 13.07 8.38
N GLY A 12 -15.22 14.39 8.23
CA GLY A 12 -16.51 15.00 7.87
C GLY A 12 -17.58 14.92 8.96
N ALA A 13 -17.17 14.89 10.23
CA ALA A 13 -18.08 14.72 11.36
C ALA A 13 -18.67 16.06 11.85
N SER A 14 -19.93 16.03 12.28
CA SER A 14 -20.63 17.12 12.96
C SER A 14 -21.30 16.61 14.24
N ASN A 15 -21.52 17.49 15.21
CA ASN A 15 -22.21 17.16 16.48
C ASN A 15 -21.51 16.04 17.28
N VAL A 16 -20.20 16.10 17.39
CA VAL A 16 -19.42 15.07 18.08
C VAL A 16 -19.18 15.47 19.53
N VAL A 17 -19.56 14.60 20.46
CA VAL A 17 -19.22 14.74 21.87
C VAL A 17 -18.36 13.54 22.29
N MET A 18 -17.11 13.83 22.68
CA MET A 18 -16.20 12.85 23.25
C MET A 18 -15.95 13.21 24.71
N LYS A 19 -16.16 12.24 25.61
CA LYS A 19 -15.95 12.43 27.05
C LYS A 19 -15.17 11.27 27.64
N ASN A 20 -14.29 11.56 28.59
CA ASN A 20 -13.60 10.57 29.41
C ASN A 20 -12.79 9.54 28.58
N LEU A 21 -12.10 10.03 27.56
CA LEU A 21 -11.32 9.18 26.65
C LEU A 21 -9.89 9.05 27.14
N GLN A 22 -9.33 7.84 27.08
CA GLN A 22 -7.89 7.61 27.19
C GLN A 22 -7.36 7.11 25.85
N ILE A 23 -6.38 7.83 25.28
CA ILE A 23 -5.67 7.43 24.06
C ILE A 23 -4.23 7.09 24.44
N GLY A 24 -3.76 5.93 23.97
CA GLY A 24 -2.43 5.38 24.24
C GLY A 24 -2.38 4.36 25.37
N PRO A 25 -1.22 3.73 25.63
CA PRO A 25 0.08 3.97 24.97
C PRO A 25 0.09 3.52 23.50
N SER A 26 0.99 4.09 22.70
CA SER A 26 1.23 3.58 21.34
C SER A 26 1.77 2.15 21.37
N LEU A 27 1.43 1.37 20.34
CA LEU A 27 2.10 0.09 20.09
C LEU A 27 3.58 0.35 19.78
N LYS A 28 4.48 -0.38 20.45
CA LYS A 28 5.93 -0.14 20.35
C LYS A 28 6.63 -1.06 19.35
N ARG A 29 6.06 -2.22 19.07
CA ARG A 29 6.66 -3.28 18.25
C ARG A 29 5.67 -3.82 17.23
N THR A 30 5.26 -2.93 16.32
CA THR A 30 4.32 -3.30 15.28
C THR A 30 5.02 -3.93 14.08
N PHE A 31 4.26 -4.70 13.31
CA PHE A 31 4.65 -5.01 11.93
C PHE A 31 4.71 -3.73 11.10
N ARG A 32 5.46 -3.76 9.99
CA ARG A 32 5.45 -2.67 9.02
C ARG A 32 4.18 -2.70 8.17
N SER A 33 3.78 -1.54 7.65
CA SER A 33 2.55 -1.40 6.85
C SER A 33 2.52 -2.28 5.59
N GLU A 34 3.69 -2.67 5.08
CA GLU A 34 3.83 -3.58 3.95
C GLU A 34 3.24 -4.97 4.24
N LEU A 35 3.14 -5.40 5.50
CA LEU A 35 2.44 -6.65 5.83
C LEU A 35 0.97 -6.58 5.43
N ALA A 36 0.29 -5.49 5.81
CA ALA A 36 -1.11 -5.28 5.47
C ALA A 36 -1.29 -5.16 3.94
N GLN A 37 -0.38 -4.46 3.26
CA GLN A 37 -0.39 -4.35 1.81
C GLN A 37 -0.19 -5.71 1.13
N ALA A 38 0.74 -6.53 1.64
CA ALA A 38 1.01 -7.86 1.11
C ALA A 38 -0.19 -8.81 1.28
N ILE A 39 -0.83 -8.82 2.46
CA ILE A 39 -2.06 -9.59 2.73
C ILE A 39 -3.18 -9.15 1.77
N PHE A 40 -3.35 -7.85 1.60
CA PHE A 40 -4.36 -7.31 0.71
C PHE A 40 -4.09 -7.68 -0.76
N LEU A 41 -2.83 -7.61 -1.20
CA LEU A 41 -2.41 -8.03 -2.53
C LEU A 41 -2.68 -9.53 -2.76
N ASP A 42 -2.36 -10.39 -1.79
CA ASP A 42 -2.70 -11.82 -1.86
C ASP A 42 -4.20 -12.04 -1.99
N HIS A 43 -5.00 -11.37 -1.16
CA HIS A 43 -6.45 -11.51 -1.15
C HIS A 43 -7.07 -11.02 -2.47
N MET A 44 -6.59 -9.90 -2.99
CA MET A 44 -7.05 -9.37 -4.26
C MET A 44 -6.80 -10.36 -5.39
N VAL A 45 -5.60 -10.91 -5.50
CA VAL A 45 -5.27 -11.84 -6.58
C VAL A 45 -6.01 -13.15 -6.43
N ASN A 46 -6.03 -13.73 -5.24
CA ASN A 46 -6.47 -15.11 -5.04
C ASN A 46 -7.93 -15.27 -4.61
N THR A 47 -8.61 -14.17 -4.28
CA THR A 47 -10.02 -14.23 -3.88
C THR A 47 -10.85 -13.31 -4.77
N LEU A 48 -10.47 -12.03 -4.86
CA LEU A 48 -11.27 -11.07 -5.62
C LEU A 48 -11.16 -11.31 -7.13
N MET A 49 -9.95 -11.51 -7.65
CA MET A 49 -9.77 -11.68 -9.09
C MET A 49 -10.27 -13.01 -9.64
N GLU A 50 -10.45 -14.04 -8.81
CA GLU A 50 -11.10 -15.28 -9.25
C GLU A 50 -12.58 -15.08 -9.57
N SER A 51 -13.20 -14.05 -8.98
CA SER A 51 -14.61 -13.72 -9.18
C SER A 51 -14.88 -13.00 -10.51
N PHE A 52 -13.85 -12.49 -11.20
CA PHE A 52 -13.99 -11.74 -12.46
C PHE A 52 -14.10 -12.63 -13.73
N GLY A 53 -14.04 -13.97 -13.59
CA GLY A 53 -14.45 -14.92 -14.62
C GLY A 53 -13.32 -15.68 -15.36
N PRO A 54 -13.63 -16.38 -16.49
CA PRO A 54 -12.72 -17.32 -17.15
C PRO A 54 -11.48 -16.67 -17.79
N THR A 55 -11.57 -15.38 -18.13
CA THR A 55 -10.52 -14.60 -18.79
C THR A 55 -9.31 -14.31 -17.88
N ASP A 56 -9.45 -14.53 -16.58
CA ASP A 56 -8.42 -14.29 -15.55
C ASP A 56 -7.43 -15.44 -15.39
N ARG A 57 -7.86 -16.69 -15.58
CA ARG A 57 -6.94 -17.85 -15.49
C ARG A 57 -5.87 -17.84 -16.58
N MET A 58 -6.18 -17.33 -17.77
CA MET A 58 -5.20 -17.16 -18.84
C MET A 58 -4.19 -16.05 -18.57
N GLN A 59 -4.57 -15.03 -17.81
CA GLN A 59 -3.70 -13.89 -17.54
C GLN A 59 -2.78 -14.09 -16.33
N ARG A 60 -3.15 -14.99 -15.41
CA ARG A 60 -2.18 -15.55 -14.43
C ARG A 60 -1.00 -16.26 -15.09
N ARG A 61 -1.15 -16.74 -16.34
CA ARG A 61 -0.04 -17.26 -17.16
C ARG A 61 0.75 -16.17 -17.91
N LEU A 62 0.47 -14.89 -17.66
CA LEU A 62 1.23 -13.81 -18.24
C LEU A 62 2.69 -13.95 -17.82
N ASN A 63 3.57 -14.02 -18.82
CA ASN A 63 5.00 -13.97 -18.61
C ASN A 63 5.43 -12.55 -18.23
N VAL A 64 6.19 -12.46 -17.15
CA VAL A 64 6.84 -11.24 -16.69
C VAL A 64 8.31 -11.57 -16.49
N THR A 65 9.19 -10.73 -17.03
CA THR A 65 10.63 -10.85 -16.78
C THR A 65 10.98 -10.01 -15.57
N LEU A 66 11.51 -10.63 -14.52
CA LEU A 66 12.14 -9.95 -13.39
C LEU A 66 13.58 -10.44 -13.27
N ARG A 67 14.53 -9.53 -13.09
CA ARG A 67 15.96 -9.83 -12.93
C ARG A 67 16.54 -10.72 -14.05
N GLY A 68 16.07 -10.55 -15.28
CA GLY A 68 16.48 -11.35 -16.44
C GLY A 68 15.79 -12.72 -16.55
N GLU A 69 15.00 -13.12 -15.55
CA GLU A 69 14.33 -14.41 -15.53
C GLU A 69 12.85 -14.26 -15.90
N VAL A 70 12.41 -15.10 -16.84
CA VAL A 70 11.00 -15.17 -17.23
C VAL A 70 10.25 -16.03 -16.22
N GLN A 71 9.24 -15.44 -15.59
CA GLN A 71 8.34 -16.12 -14.67
C GLN A 71 6.88 -15.80 -15.00
N THR A 72 5.95 -16.56 -14.44
CA THR A 72 4.52 -16.28 -14.63
C THR A 72 3.99 -15.39 -13.51
N ALA A 73 2.91 -14.69 -13.78
CA ALA A 73 2.20 -13.96 -12.73
C ALA A 73 1.74 -14.91 -11.62
N GLU A 74 1.25 -16.10 -11.98
CA GLU A 74 0.85 -17.17 -11.06
C GLU A 74 2.00 -17.59 -10.13
N SER A 75 3.19 -17.89 -10.66
CA SER A 75 4.32 -18.30 -9.83
C SER A 75 4.74 -17.20 -8.86
N THR A 76 4.69 -15.93 -9.30
CA THR A 76 5.02 -14.78 -8.46
C THR A 76 4.03 -14.62 -7.29
N PHE A 77 2.73 -14.72 -7.57
CA PHE A 77 1.71 -14.61 -6.51
C PHE A 77 1.69 -15.83 -5.59
N GLN A 78 1.95 -17.02 -6.12
CA GLN A 78 2.13 -18.22 -5.29
C GLN A 78 3.33 -18.06 -4.34
N ALA A 79 4.43 -17.45 -4.80
CA ALA A 79 5.59 -17.16 -3.95
C ALA A 79 5.25 -16.16 -2.84
N LEU A 80 4.51 -15.09 -3.16
CA LEU A 80 3.99 -14.16 -2.14
C LEU A 80 3.11 -14.89 -1.11
N ARG A 81 2.13 -15.67 -1.58
CA ARG A 81 1.20 -16.43 -0.73
C ARG A 81 1.91 -17.37 0.22
N THR A 82 2.83 -18.19 -0.31
CA THR A 82 3.61 -19.13 0.50
C THR A 82 4.46 -18.40 1.53
N SER A 83 5.10 -17.30 1.13
CA SER A 83 5.94 -16.50 2.04
C SER A 83 5.12 -15.82 3.13
N LEU A 84 3.93 -15.31 2.80
CA LEU A 84 2.98 -14.77 3.76
C LEU A 84 2.51 -15.83 4.75
N LYS A 85 2.12 -17.01 4.24
CA LYS A 85 1.69 -18.12 5.10
C LYS A 85 2.79 -18.53 6.08
N GLN A 86 4.01 -18.75 5.58
CA GLN A 86 5.16 -19.09 6.41
C GLN A 86 5.43 -18.02 7.48
N TYR A 87 5.31 -16.74 7.12
CA TYR A 87 5.53 -15.64 8.03
C TYR A 87 4.43 -15.50 9.08
N VAL A 88 3.16 -15.62 8.70
CA VAL A 88 2.02 -15.55 9.63
C VAL A 88 2.02 -16.73 10.59
N GLU A 89 2.34 -17.94 10.11
CA GLU A 89 2.31 -19.16 10.93
C GLU A 89 3.56 -19.34 11.81
N HIS A 90 4.73 -18.88 11.34
CA HIS A 90 6.01 -19.20 11.98
C HIS A 90 6.90 -17.99 12.27
N GLY A 91 6.55 -16.78 11.80
CA GLY A 91 7.38 -15.59 11.95
C GLY A 91 8.71 -15.66 11.19
N THR A 92 8.80 -16.52 10.15
CA THR A 92 10.03 -16.76 9.38
C THR A 92 9.80 -16.58 7.88
N GLY A 93 10.88 -16.65 7.09
CA GLY A 93 10.84 -16.63 5.63
C GLY A 93 11.03 -15.25 5.01
N PRO A 94 10.84 -15.12 3.68
CA PRO A 94 11.18 -13.91 2.92
C PRO A 94 10.43 -12.65 3.36
N MET A 95 9.24 -12.80 3.97
CA MET A 95 8.46 -11.67 4.45
C MET A 95 9.04 -11.01 5.71
N VAL A 96 10.02 -11.60 6.40
CA VAL A 96 10.66 -10.97 7.59
C VAL A 96 11.31 -9.64 7.22
N GLU A 97 11.99 -9.56 6.07
CA GLU A 97 12.62 -8.32 5.62
C GLU A 97 11.60 -7.26 5.17
N VAL A 98 10.42 -7.71 4.75
CA VAL A 98 9.32 -6.85 4.27
C VAL A 98 8.50 -6.33 5.46
N ALA A 99 7.90 -7.24 6.23
CA ALA A 99 6.97 -6.99 7.33
C ALA A 99 7.66 -6.67 8.67
N GLY A 100 8.95 -6.94 8.80
CA GLY A 100 9.72 -6.78 10.04
C GLY A 100 9.53 -7.93 11.01
N SER A 101 9.84 -7.69 12.28
CA SER A 101 9.73 -8.66 13.39
C SER A 101 8.83 -8.12 14.52
N GLY A 102 7.76 -7.43 14.10
CA GLY A 102 6.73 -6.96 15.02
C GLY A 102 6.02 -8.12 15.70
N ASN A 103 5.24 -7.81 16.73
CA ASN A 103 4.34 -8.75 17.39
C ASN A 103 2.92 -8.17 17.53
N ASP A 104 2.75 -6.91 17.14
CA ASP A 104 1.47 -6.21 17.15
C ASP A 104 1.16 -5.70 15.74
N LEU A 105 -0.12 -5.43 15.44
CA LEU A 105 -0.53 -4.93 14.13
C LEU A 105 0.08 -3.54 13.85
N PRO A 106 0.36 -3.20 12.58
CA PRO A 106 0.78 -1.86 12.21
C PRO A 106 -0.23 -0.84 12.71
N ASP A 107 0.25 0.13 13.48
CA ASP A 107 -0.47 1.35 13.79
C ASP A 107 -0.29 2.23 12.54
N GLY A 108 -1.33 2.31 11.71
CA GLY A 108 -1.29 3.00 10.42
C GLY A 108 -0.94 4.48 10.55
N SER A 109 -0.48 5.06 9.43
CA SER A 109 -0.21 6.48 9.17
C SER A 109 -0.32 7.42 10.38
N ALA A 110 0.81 7.80 10.98
CA ALA A 110 0.84 8.47 12.28
C ALA A 110 -0.02 9.74 12.39
N ILE A 111 -1.11 9.65 13.17
CA ILE A 111 -1.58 10.73 14.03
C ILE A 111 -1.98 10.16 15.38
N TYR A 112 -1.13 10.36 16.38
CA TYR A 112 -1.40 9.88 17.73
C TYR A 112 -2.13 10.95 18.54
N GLY A 113 -3.45 10.82 18.60
CA GLY A 113 -4.34 11.76 19.27
C GLY A 113 -5.71 11.75 18.62
N ILE A 114 -6.32 12.93 18.50
CA ILE A 114 -7.62 13.11 17.85
C ILE A 114 -7.40 13.84 16.52
N LEU A 115 -7.66 13.16 15.40
CA LEU A 115 -7.74 13.79 14.09
C LEU A 115 -9.19 14.22 13.83
N LEU A 116 -9.38 15.54 13.72
CA LEU A 116 -10.63 16.16 13.28
C LEU A 116 -10.39 16.76 11.90
N HIS A 117 -10.90 16.12 10.86
CA HIS A 117 -10.63 16.54 9.47
C HIS A 117 -11.92 16.65 8.66
N ARG A 118 -11.93 17.56 7.68
CA ARG A 118 -13.01 17.64 6.68
C ARG A 118 -13.10 16.34 5.87
N SER A 119 -14.16 16.16 5.09
CA SER A 119 -14.26 15.02 4.18
C SER A 119 -13.08 15.05 3.18
N GLY A 120 -12.29 13.96 3.10
CA GLY A 120 -11.13 13.84 2.21
C GLY A 120 -9.92 13.15 2.86
N VAL A 121 -8.86 12.94 2.08
CA VAL A 121 -7.62 12.27 2.54
C VAL A 121 -6.83 13.21 3.46
N ALA A 122 -6.57 12.77 4.70
CA ALA A 122 -6.02 13.62 5.75
C ALA A 122 -4.48 13.66 5.83
N ILE A 123 -3.74 12.72 5.21
CA ILE A 123 -2.29 12.56 5.41
C ILE A 123 -1.57 12.37 4.06
N ASN A 124 -0.36 12.96 3.91
CA ASN A 124 0.43 13.06 2.66
C ASN A 124 -0.20 13.86 1.50
N LYS A 125 -1.30 14.58 1.78
CA LYS A 125 -1.79 15.81 1.12
C LYS A 125 -2.57 16.66 2.13
N MET A 126 -2.02 16.86 3.34
CA MET A 126 -2.60 17.78 4.33
C MET A 126 -2.77 19.17 3.69
N GLY A 127 -4.02 19.56 3.42
CA GLY A 127 -4.39 20.89 2.92
C GLY A 127 -4.62 21.05 1.42
N PHE A 128 -4.26 20.09 0.54
CA PHE A 128 -4.36 20.35 -0.91
C PHE A 128 -5.67 19.85 -1.52
N CYS A 129 -6.59 20.78 -1.80
CA CYS A 129 -7.55 20.67 -2.89
C CYS A 129 -7.23 21.82 -3.86
N ALA A 130 -6.99 21.53 -5.14
CA ALA A 130 -6.66 22.58 -6.14
C ALA A 130 -7.86 23.46 -6.53
N ASP A 131 -9.04 23.16 -6.00
CA ASP A 131 -10.30 23.77 -6.39
C ASP A 131 -11.13 24.11 -5.16
N ASP A 132 -11.09 25.40 -4.79
CA ASP A 132 -11.78 25.96 -3.63
C ASP A 132 -13.31 26.05 -3.80
N SER A 133 -13.81 25.87 -5.02
CA SER A 133 -15.23 26.10 -5.35
C SER A 133 -16.21 25.07 -4.74
N LYS A 134 -15.71 23.94 -4.22
CA LYS A 134 -16.52 22.90 -3.53
C LYS A 134 -16.39 22.90 -2.00
N ILE A 135 -15.65 23.86 -1.41
CA ILE A 135 -15.26 23.85 0.01
C ILE A 135 -16.39 24.17 0.98
N ALA A 136 -17.50 24.78 0.54
CA ALA A 136 -18.58 25.20 1.43
C ALA A 136 -19.33 24.05 2.14
N ALA A 137 -19.26 22.80 1.64
CA ALA A 137 -20.09 21.69 2.10
C ALA A 137 -19.42 20.68 3.05
N SER A 138 -18.13 20.83 3.40
CA SER A 138 -17.36 19.81 4.16
C SER A 138 -16.85 20.30 5.51
N ARG A 139 -17.75 20.75 6.38
CA ARG A 139 -17.36 21.33 7.69
C ARG A 139 -17.40 20.31 8.81
N VAL A 140 -16.31 20.31 9.58
CA VAL A 140 -16.28 19.82 10.95
C VAL A 140 -16.90 20.91 11.83
N SER A 141 -17.97 20.60 12.57
CA SER A 141 -18.64 21.58 13.45
C SER A 141 -19.11 20.94 14.76
N ASP A 142 -19.31 21.78 15.79
CA ASP A 142 -19.95 21.40 17.05
C ASP A 142 -19.26 20.22 17.75
N ILE A 143 -17.94 20.31 17.90
CA ILE A 143 -17.13 19.30 18.58
C ILE A 143 -16.88 19.71 20.02
N LYS A 144 -17.28 18.82 20.94
CA LYS A 144 -17.00 18.95 22.36
C LYS A 144 -16.08 17.81 22.83
N LEU A 145 -14.92 18.18 23.35
CA LEU A 145 -13.96 17.27 23.98
C LEU A 145 -13.91 17.57 25.47
N GLU A 146 -14.19 16.59 26.31
CA GLU A 146 -14.12 16.73 27.77
C GLU A 146 -13.32 15.57 28.37
N ASN A 147 -12.42 15.86 29.31
CA ASN A 147 -11.66 14.84 30.04
C ASN A 147 -10.95 13.84 29.11
N ILE A 148 -10.14 14.35 28.18
CA ILE A 148 -9.35 13.53 27.26
C ILE A 148 -7.93 13.42 27.81
N ALA A 149 -7.47 12.19 28.08
CA ALA A 149 -6.09 11.91 28.43
C ALA A 149 -5.38 11.23 27.25
N ILE A 150 -4.28 11.81 26.80
CA ILE A 150 -3.43 11.26 25.74
C ILE A 150 -2.05 11.05 26.34
N ARG A 151 -1.54 9.82 26.35
CA ARG A 151 -0.28 9.51 27.03
C ARG A 151 0.55 8.47 26.31
N ASP A 152 1.86 8.51 26.58
CA ASP A 152 2.81 7.49 26.14
C ASP A 152 2.79 7.25 24.62
N LEU A 153 2.64 8.35 23.87
CA LEU A 153 2.67 8.32 22.41
C LEU A 153 4.09 8.12 21.91
N SER A 154 4.27 7.17 21.00
CA SER A 154 5.56 6.86 20.39
C SER A 154 5.39 6.81 18.88
N VAL A 155 5.99 7.77 18.18
CA VAL A 155 5.87 7.88 16.72
C VAL A 155 7.08 7.25 16.07
N LYS A 156 6.86 6.15 15.35
CA LYS A 156 7.83 5.65 14.37
C LYS A 156 7.13 5.54 13.01
N VAL A 157 7.21 6.61 12.24
CA VAL A 157 6.74 6.62 10.85
C VAL A 157 7.82 6.11 9.93
N ASP A 158 7.45 5.19 9.04
CA ASP A 158 8.24 4.94 7.84
C ASP A 158 7.96 6.06 6.85
N GLN A 159 8.91 6.98 6.71
CA GLN A 159 8.86 8.00 5.66
C GLN A 159 9.23 7.35 4.34
N VAL A 160 8.25 7.30 3.44
CA VAL A 160 8.39 6.70 2.12
C VAL A 160 8.40 7.80 1.07
N SER A 161 9.52 7.97 0.37
CA SER A 161 9.57 8.81 -0.83
C SER A 161 8.90 8.07 -1.99
N HIS A 162 7.94 8.72 -2.65
CA HIS A 162 7.41 8.20 -3.90
C HIS A 162 8.30 8.62 -5.08
N MET A 163 8.40 7.76 -6.08
CA MET A 163 9.00 8.10 -7.37
C MET A 163 7.95 8.79 -8.25
N VAL A 164 8.31 9.84 -8.98
CA VAL A 164 7.44 10.46 -10.00
C VAL A 164 8.06 10.21 -11.36
N PHE A 165 7.23 9.75 -12.30
CA PHE A 165 7.61 9.55 -13.69
C PHE A 165 6.55 10.16 -14.60
N ASP A 166 6.96 11.01 -15.56
CA ASP A 166 6.07 11.76 -16.46
C ASP A 166 4.90 12.48 -15.72
N GLY A 167 5.21 13.10 -14.58
CA GLY A 167 4.23 13.84 -13.77
C GLY A 167 3.23 12.97 -12.99
N LYS A 168 3.36 11.64 -13.01
CA LYS A 168 2.53 10.71 -12.23
C LYS A 168 3.39 9.93 -11.22
N ALA A 169 2.91 9.81 -10.00
CA ALA A 169 3.56 8.97 -8.99
C ALA A 169 3.58 7.50 -9.46
N VAL A 170 4.69 6.81 -9.27
CA VAL A 170 4.80 5.37 -9.47
C VAL A 170 4.09 4.71 -8.31
N SER A 171 2.97 4.07 -8.60
CA SER A 171 2.10 3.43 -7.62
C SER A 171 1.92 1.96 -7.96
N GLY A 172 1.92 1.14 -6.91
CA GLY A 172 1.55 -0.24 -6.99
C GLY A 172 0.05 -0.42 -7.19
N PRO A 173 -0.41 -1.67 -7.14
CA PRO A 173 -1.82 -1.98 -7.23
C PRO A 173 -2.62 -1.40 -6.06
N CYS A 174 -3.75 -0.75 -6.37
CA CYS A 174 -4.61 -0.07 -5.40
C CYS A 174 -4.06 1.25 -4.85
N GLY A 175 -3.08 1.85 -5.54
CA GLY A 175 -2.63 3.22 -5.28
C GLY A 175 -1.64 3.35 -4.12
N ASP A 176 -1.09 2.23 -3.65
CA ASP A 176 0.03 2.21 -2.72
C ASP A 176 1.32 2.73 -3.39
N VAL A 177 2.25 3.23 -2.57
CA VAL A 177 3.52 3.78 -3.08
C VAL A 177 4.48 2.62 -3.37
N PHE A 178 4.90 2.49 -4.63
CA PHE A 178 5.99 1.58 -4.96
C PHE A 178 7.32 2.15 -4.45
N GLN A 179 8.05 1.39 -3.63
CA GLN A 179 9.26 1.84 -2.95
C GLN A 179 10.51 1.26 -3.63
N PRO A 180 11.12 1.95 -4.60
CA PRO A 180 12.30 1.44 -5.31
C PRO A 180 13.47 1.18 -4.35
N THR A 181 13.56 1.95 -3.26
CA THR A 181 14.60 1.80 -2.23
C THR A 181 14.59 0.46 -1.52
N LYS A 182 13.43 -0.22 -1.47
CA LYS A 182 13.28 -1.55 -0.88
C LYS A 182 13.50 -2.68 -1.89
N ALA A 183 13.72 -2.34 -3.15
CA ALA A 183 13.81 -3.30 -4.25
C ALA A 183 15.12 -3.17 -5.04
N TRP A 184 16.05 -2.33 -4.60
CA TRP A 184 17.29 -2.03 -5.32
C TRP A 184 18.55 -2.34 -4.53
N HIS A 185 19.67 -2.50 -5.23
CA HIS A 185 20.98 -2.61 -4.59
C HIS A 185 21.81 -1.35 -4.88
N ALA A 186 22.01 -0.51 -3.86
CA ALA A 186 22.71 0.77 -4.01
C ALA A 186 24.15 0.60 -4.52
N GLY A 187 24.84 -0.47 -4.12
CA GLY A 187 26.21 -0.78 -4.55
C GLY A 187 26.33 -1.41 -5.94
N ASP A 188 25.20 -1.73 -6.58
CA ASP A 188 25.17 -2.32 -7.93
C ASP A 188 24.31 -1.43 -8.83
N CYS A 189 24.67 -0.14 -8.90
CA CYS A 189 24.02 0.80 -9.81
C CYS A 189 22.48 0.89 -9.66
N PHE A 190 21.97 0.71 -8.45
CA PHE A 190 20.54 0.64 -8.17
C PHE A 190 19.81 -0.46 -8.96
N LYS A 191 20.50 -1.54 -9.32
CA LYS A 191 19.92 -2.71 -9.97
C LYS A 191 18.75 -3.24 -9.14
N TYR A 192 17.69 -3.65 -9.83
CA TYR A 192 16.56 -4.32 -9.20
C TYR A 192 16.99 -5.67 -8.62
N VAL A 193 16.85 -5.82 -7.30
CA VAL A 193 16.98 -7.09 -6.57
C VAL A 193 15.62 -7.62 -6.16
N GLY A 194 14.65 -6.73 -5.93
CA GLY A 194 13.29 -7.08 -5.55
C GLY A 194 13.21 -7.94 -4.28
N ASN A 195 12.00 -8.42 -4.04
CA ASN A 195 11.62 -9.37 -3.00
C ASN A 195 10.19 -9.85 -3.33
N VAL A 196 9.70 -10.86 -2.61
CA VAL A 196 8.38 -11.46 -2.88
C VAL A 196 7.23 -10.45 -2.92
N PHE A 197 7.32 -9.35 -2.16
CA PHE A 197 6.30 -8.30 -2.13
C PHE A 197 6.42 -7.33 -3.30
N THR A 198 7.61 -6.77 -3.55
CA THR A 198 7.81 -5.81 -4.64
C THR A 198 7.69 -6.46 -6.02
N ASP A 199 8.06 -7.74 -6.14
CA ASP A 199 7.87 -8.53 -7.35
C ASP A 199 6.37 -8.66 -7.66
N ALA A 200 5.57 -9.00 -6.64
CA ALA A 200 4.12 -9.12 -6.78
C ALA A 200 3.44 -7.78 -7.12
N GLN A 201 3.91 -6.66 -6.54
CA GLN A 201 3.41 -5.31 -6.90
C GLN A 201 3.64 -5.01 -8.38
N LEU A 202 4.83 -5.30 -8.92
CA LEU A 202 5.14 -5.05 -10.34
C LEU A 202 4.34 -5.96 -11.28
N VAL A 203 4.22 -7.24 -10.94
CA VAL A 203 3.41 -8.21 -11.70
C VAL A 203 1.95 -7.79 -11.72
N MET A 204 1.39 -7.41 -10.57
CA MET A 204 0.01 -6.93 -10.49
C MET A 204 -0.17 -5.61 -11.26
N GLY A 205 0.80 -4.71 -11.20
CA GLY A 205 0.80 -3.49 -12.01
C GLY A 205 0.72 -3.79 -13.51
N ARG A 206 1.47 -4.79 -13.98
CA ARG A 206 1.39 -5.26 -15.37
C ARG A 206 0.03 -5.87 -15.70
N LEU A 207 -0.54 -6.67 -14.81
CA LEU A 207 -1.88 -7.24 -14.99
C LEU A 207 -2.95 -6.16 -15.07
N CYS A 208 -2.94 -5.20 -14.15
CA CYS A 208 -3.87 -4.07 -14.15
C CYS A 208 -3.85 -3.30 -15.49
N VAL A 209 -2.67 -3.05 -16.06
CA VAL A 209 -2.54 -2.38 -17.37
C VAL A 209 -3.11 -3.23 -18.51
N ASN A 210 -2.87 -4.55 -18.48
CA ASN A 210 -3.36 -5.45 -19.53
C ASN A 210 -4.89 -5.67 -19.45
N LEU A 211 -5.43 -5.77 -18.24
CA LEU A 211 -6.85 -5.96 -17.96
C LEU A 211 -7.67 -4.69 -18.13
N GLY A 212 -7.17 -3.52 -17.72
CA GLY A 212 -7.87 -2.24 -17.85
C GLY A 212 -8.10 -1.79 -19.30
N ARG A 213 -7.41 -2.41 -20.26
CA ARG A 213 -7.69 -2.26 -21.69
C ARG A 213 -8.88 -3.10 -22.17
N ARG A 214 -9.37 -4.02 -21.35
CA ARG A 214 -10.35 -5.05 -21.70
C ARG A 214 -11.60 -5.07 -20.81
N LEU A 215 -11.51 -4.55 -19.60
CA LEU A 215 -12.58 -4.59 -18.61
C LEU A 215 -12.97 -3.16 -18.19
N SER A 216 -14.25 -2.83 -18.40
CA SER A 216 -14.90 -1.63 -17.84
C SER A 216 -15.60 -1.93 -16.51
N ASP A 217 -15.21 -3.01 -15.83
CA ASP A 217 -15.83 -3.43 -14.57
C ASP A 217 -15.52 -2.40 -13.46
N PRO A 218 -16.54 -1.82 -12.79
CA PRO A 218 -16.33 -0.84 -11.72
C PRO A 218 -15.48 -1.34 -10.55
N GLN A 219 -15.57 -2.61 -10.20
CA GLN A 219 -14.74 -3.22 -9.15
C GLN A 219 -13.29 -3.34 -9.62
N PHE A 220 -13.08 -3.72 -10.88
CA PHE A 220 -11.73 -3.73 -11.45
C PHE A 220 -11.12 -2.32 -11.48
N VAL A 221 -11.89 -1.30 -11.90
CA VAL A 221 -11.44 0.10 -11.89
C VAL A 221 -11.15 0.58 -10.47
N PHE A 222 -11.91 0.14 -9.47
CA PHE A 222 -11.65 0.46 -8.07
C PHE A 222 -10.27 -0.05 -7.61
N TYR A 223 -9.92 -1.30 -7.92
CA TYR A 223 -8.63 -1.89 -7.50
C TYR A 223 -7.45 -1.47 -8.38
N CYS A 224 -7.64 -1.36 -9.70
CA CYS A 224 -6.54 -1.10 -10.64
C CYS A 224 -6.46 0.36 -11.13
N GLY A 225 -7.46 1.20 -10.86
CA GLY A 225 -7.53 2.57 -11.37
C GLY A 225 -6.47 3.51 -10.77
N GLY A 226 -5.98 3.20 -9.56
CA GLY A 226 -4.88 3.92 -8.92
C GLY A 226 -3.48 3.45 -9.32
N THR A 227 -3.37 2.38 -10.12
CA THR A 227 -2.11 1.71 -10.41
C THR A 227 -1.33 2.42 -11.51
N ASN A 228 -0.06 2.71 -11.28
CA ASN A 228 0.83 3.31 -12.27
C ASN A 228 2.24 2.73 -12.18
N VAL A 229 2.52 1.72 -13.00
CA VAL A 229 3.86 1.14 -13.17
C VAL A 229 4.37 1.40 -14.59
N PRO A 230 5.14 2.48 -14.81
CA PRO A 230 5.66 2.86 -16.13
C PRO A 230 6.46 1.75 -16.81
N ASN A 231 6.55 1.78 -18.15
CA ASN A 231 7.39 0.83 -18.90
C ASN A 231 8.85 0.84 -18.41
N LYS A 232 9.40 2.01 -18.07
CA LYS A 232 10.79 2.14 -17.59
C LYS A 232 11.03 1.44 -16.25
N VAL A 233 10.06 1.49 -15.33
CA VAL A 233 10.16 0.75 -14.06
C VAL A 233 10.15 -0.76 -14.30
N ARG A 234 9.36 -1.22 -15.29
CA ARG A 234 9.35 -2.63 -15.70
C ARG A 234 10.63 -3.07 -16.41
N ALA A 235 11.19 -2.22 -17.28
CA ALA A 235 12.47 -2.48 -17.95
C ALA A 235 13.63 -2.51 -16.95
N TRP A 236 13.60 -1.63 -15.95
CA TRP A 236 14.53 -1.69 -14.83
C TRP A 236 14.41 -2.99 -14.04
N ALA A 237 13.18 -3.38 -13.69
CA ALA A 237 12.94 -4.62 -12.98
C ALA A 237 13.26 -5.88 -13.79
N SER A 238 13.14 -5.85 -15.12
CA SER A 238 13.52 -6.96 -16.00
C SER A 238 15.03 -7.11 -16.14
N GLY A 239 15.83 -6.12 -15.71
CA GLY A 239 17.28 -6.12 -15.88
C GLY A 239 17.77 -5.51 -17.18
N GLU A 240 16.88 -4.98 -18.03
CA GLU A 240 17.24 -4.26 -19.27
C GLU A 240 18.03 -2.97 -18.96
N TRP A 241 17.81 -2.38 -17.79
CA TRP A 241 18.57 -1.23 -17.29
C TRP A 241 19.43 -1.66 -16.11
N SER A 242 20.61 -2.20 -16.40
CA SER A 242 21.73 -2.22 -15.46
C SER A 242 22.87 -1.40 -16.07
N CYS A 243 23.78 -0.86 -15.25
CA CYS A 243 24.92 -0.05 -15.73
C CYS A 243 25.95 -0.84 -16.58
N ALA A 244 25.56 -1.93 -17.23
CA ALA A 244 26.39 -2.63 -18.19
C ALA A 244 26.45 -1.85 -19.52
N ALA A 245 27.52 -1.09 -19.68
CA ALA A 245 28.27 -1.04 -20.93
C ALA A 245 29.59 -1.81 -20.71
#